data_AF-E4Z492-F1
#
_entry.id   AF-E4Z492-F1
#
_cell.length_a   1.000
_cell.length_b   1.000
_cell.length_c   1.000
_cell.angle_alpha   90.00
_cell.angle_beta   90.00
_cell.angle_gamma   90.00
#
_symmetry.space_group_name_H-M   'P 1'
#
loop_
_entity.id
_entity.type
_entity.pdbx_description
1 polymer ?
#
loop_
_entity_poly.entity_id
_entity_poly.type
_entity_poly.pdbx_seq_one_letter_code
_entity_poly.pdbx_strand_id
1 'polypeptide(L)'
;MRESVETSIQQDIIEAKVSAVSHFSSTLRRLTSLTHLIREARPILNNQEIVQQKRADLEKIDIMKIHEQISWVTECPLETVQTIHSGMVGLLDTHASFDDWHVFLVKSINSCLPERSHPNYTVKAKKFIMSWSYYSSMVIRDLTLRSVQTFGSFHLIRMLLDELVSHVIEQKIQNTESEYIPRDIIIKTEALSQTHHQPTGYVPVAPAPPQQNSMNTLNPIQYADASGYST
;
A
#
# COMPACT_ATOMS: atom_id res chain seq x y z
N MET A 1 37.44 -20.09 -36.57
CA MET A 1 37.41 -18.66 -36.19
C MET A 1 36.03 -18.03 -36.41
N ARG A 2 35.37 -18.18 -37.58
CA ARG A 2 34.01 -17.66 -37.82
C ARG A 2 32.91 -18.29 -36.93
N GLU A 3 32.87 -19.61 -36.80
CA GLU A 3 31.88 -20.30 -35.94
C GLU A 3 31.99 -19.89 -34.46
N SER A 4 33.21 -19.73 -33.94
CA SER A 4 33.45 -19.28 -32.56
C SER A 4 32.95 -17.85 -32.30
N VAL A 5 32.95 -16.99 -33.33
CA VAL A 5 32.41 -15.62 -33.24
C VAL A 5 30.88 -15.66 -33.28
N GLU A 6 30.30 -16.53 -34.10
CA GLU A 6 28.85 -16.68 -34.22
C GLU A 6 28.22 -17.26 -32.94
N THR A 7 28.85 -18.25 -32.30
CA THR A 7 28.43 -18.77 -30.99
C THR A 7 28.55 -17.71 -29.89
N SER A 8 29.60 -16.88 -29.92
CA SER A 8 29.77 -15.77 -28.95
C SER A 8 28.66 -14.72 -29.10
N ILE A 9 28.34 -14.31 -30.33
CA ILE A 9 27.28 -13.34 -30.60
C ILE A 9 25.91 -13.89 -30.16
N GLN A 10 25.64 -15.19 -30.40
CA GLN A 10 24.41 -15.82 -29.93
C GLN A 10 24.31 -15.84 -28.40
N GLN A 11 25.42 -16.12 -27.72
CA GLN A 11 25.49 -16.10 -26.26
C GLN A 11 25.23 -14.70 -25.69
N ASP A 12 25.86 -13.67 -26.27
CA ASP A 12 25.66 -12.26 -25.87
C ASP A 12 24.20 -11.83 -26.02
N ILE A 13 23.54 -12.24 -27.12
CA ILE A 13 22.11 -11.95 -27.35
C ILE A 13 21.23 -12.67 -26.33
N ILE A 14 21.53 -13.93 -25.99
CA ILE A 14 20.79 -14.68 -24.97
C ILE A 14 20.95 -14.01 -23.61
N GLU A 15 22.16 -13.63 -23.22
CA GLU A 15 22.45 -12.94 -21.96
C GLU A 15 21.74 -11.60 -21.87
N ALA A 16 21.76 -10.80 -22.95
CA ALA A 16 21.03 -9.55 -23.03
C ALA A 16 19.51 -9.76 -22.87
N LYS A 17 18.93 -10.78 -23.50
CA LYS A 17 17.50 -11.11 -23.37
C LYS A 17 17.14 -11.56 -21.96
N VAL A 18 17.95 -12.44 -21.36
CA VAL A 18 17.74 -12.92 -19.98
C VAL A 18 17.84 -11.75 -18.99
N SER A 19 18.84 -10.88 -19.15
CA SER A 19 19.00 -9.66 -18.35
C SER A 19 17.79 -8.74 -18.48
N ALA A 20 17.33 -8.46 -19.70
CA ALA A 20 16.15 -7.61 -19.94
C ALA A 20 14.88 -8.19 -19.31
N VAL A 21 14.61 -9.48 -19.49
CA VAL A 21 13.44 -10.16 -18.90
C VAL A 21 13.52 -10.18 -17.37
N SER A 22 14.71 -10.36 -16.80
CA SER A 22 14.92 -10.35 -15.35
C SER A 22 14.66 -8.96 -14.76
N HIS A 23 15.19 -7.90 -15.39
CA HIS A 23 14.93 -6.52 -14.99
C HIS A 23 13.44 -6.16 -15.11
N PHE A 24 12.78 -6.54 -16.21
CA PHE A 24 11.36 -6.33 -16.39
C PHE A 24 10.53 -7.04 -15.31
N SER A 25 10.79 -8.31 -15.06
CA SER A 25 10.06 -9.11 -14.06
C SER A 25 10.24 -8.56 -12.65
N SER A 26 11.46 -8.13 -12.31
CA SER A 26 11.77 -7.48 -11.03
C SER A 26 10.99 -6.16 -10.88
N THR A 27 11.00 -5.33 -11.93
CA THR A 27 10.26 -4.06 -11.96
C THR A 27 8.76 -4.28 -11.81
N LEU A 28 8.18 -5.25 -12.53
CA LEU A 28 6.76 -5.56 -12.46
C LEU A 28 6.34 -6.02 -11.06
N ARG A 29 7.13 -6.90 -10.44
CA ARG A 29 6.91 -7.36 -9.06
C ARG A 29 6.93 -6.17 -8.08
N ARG A 30 7.92 -5.30 -8.22
CA ARG A 30 8.08 -4.10 -7.39
C ARG A 30 6.86 -3.17 -7.51
N LEU A 31 6.46 -2.83 -8.72
CA LEU A 31 5.32 -1.95 -8.98
C LEU A 31 4.01 -2.55 -8.44
N THR A 32 3.82 -3.86 -8.58
CA THR A 32 2.65 -4.57 -8.04
C THR A 32 2.62 -4.47 -6.51
N SER A 33 3.72 -4.78 -5.83
CA SER A 33 3.84 -4.66 -4.37
C SER A 33 3.56 -3.24 -3.89
N LEU A 34 4.19 -2.24 -4.52
CA LEU A 34 4.05 -0.84 -4.14
C LEU A 34 2.61 -0.35 -4.38
N THR A 35 1.99 -0.71 -5.50
CA THR A 35 0.59 -0.35 -5.81
C THR A 35 -0.35 -0.94 -4.76
N HIS A 36 -0.13 -2.19 -4.34
CA HIS A 36 -0.92 -2.81 -3.29
C HIS A 36 -0.77 -2.08 -1.96
N LEU A 37 0.47 -1.81 -1.53
CA LEU A 37 0.74 -1.07 -0.29
C LEU A 37 0.11 0.33 -0.29
N ILE A 38 0.20 1.04 -1.42
CA ILE A 38 -0.45 2.35 -1.58
C ILE A 38 -1.97 2.22 -1.43
N ARG A 39 -2.58 1.21 -2.07
CA ARG A 39 -4.02 0.97 -1.99
C ARG A 39 -4.47 0.70 -0.56
N GLU A 40 -3.75 -0.13 0.18
CA GLU A 40 -4.06 -0.45 1.58
C GLU A 40 -3.82 0.75 2.51
N ALA A 41 -2.79 1.57 2.25
CA ALA A 41 -2.44 2.72 3.09
C ALA A 41 -3.27 3.98 2.81
N ARG A 42 -3.81 4.16 1.59
CA ARG A 42 -4.53 5.39 1.22
C ARG A 42 -5.75 5.67 2.10
N PRO A 43 -6.65 4.71 2.41
CA PRO A 43 -7.75 4.95 3.35
C PRO A 43 -7.25 5.32 4.75
N ILE A 44 -6.12 4.76 5.17
CA ILE A 44 -5.49 5.00 6.48
C ILE A 44 -4.96 6.43 6.57
N LEU A 45 -4.35 6.95 5.50
CA LEU A 45 -3.87 8.34 5.43
C LEU A 45 -5.01 9.35 5.26
N ASN A 46 -6.12 8.96 4.62
CA ASN A 46 -7.26 9.85 4.36
C ASN A 46 -8.31 9.88 5.50
N ASN A 47 -8.24 8.95 6.47
CA ASN A 47 -9.20 8.91 7.58
C ASN A 47 -8.88 10.01 8.60
N GLN A 48 -9.58 11.15 8.50
CA GLN A 48 -9.35 12.32 9.34
C GLN A 48 -9.51 12.05 10.84
N GLU A 49 -10.44 11.18 11.24
CA GLU A 49 -10.67 10.83 12.65
C GLU A 49 -9.44 10.13 13.25
N ILE A 50 -8.83 9.20 12.52
CA ILE A 50 -7.69 8.43 13.01
C ILE A 50 -6.37 9.17 12.77
N VAL A 51 -6.27 10.06 11.77
CA VAL A 51 -5.05 10.82 11.46
C VAL A 51 -4.61 11.70 12.64
N GLN A 52 -5.55 12.36 13.33
CA GLN A 52 -5.22 13.18 14.49
C GLN A 52 -4.67 12.34 15.65
N GLN A 53 -5.23 11.15 15.89
CA GLN A 53 -4.68 10.21 16.87
C GLN A 53 -3.28 9.73 16.47
N LYS A 54 -3.04 9.43 15.18
CA LYS A 54 -1.71 9.04 14.69
C LYS A 54 -0.68 10.14 14.91
N ARG A 55 -1.04 11.38 14.58
CA ARG A 55 -0.20 12.56 14.83
C ARG A 55 0.20 12.63 16.30
N ALA A 56 -0.78 12.57 17.21
CA ALA A 56 -0.53 12.61 18.65
C ALA A 56 0.31 11.43 19.16
N ASP A 57 0.15 10.23 18.60
CA ASP A 57 0.97 9.07 18.96
C ASP A 57 2.40 9.20 18.44
N LEU A 58 2.60 9.77 17.25
CA LEU A 58 3.92 10.01 16.66
C LEU A 58 4.69 11.11 17.42
N GLU A 59 4.03 12.17 17.87
CA GLU A 59 4.64 13.26 18.64
C GLU A 59 5.18 12.80 20.01
N LYS A 60 4.60 11.75 20.58
CA LYS A 60 5.03 11.21 21.88
C LYS A 60 6.36 10.46 21.80
N ILE A 61 6.85 10.14 20.60
CA ILE A 61 8.08 9.39 20.39
C ILE A 61 9.28 10.24 20.81
N ASP A 62 10.16 9.64 21.62
CA ASP A 62 11.39 10.28 22.09
C ASP A 62 12.49 10.14 21.03
N ILE A 63 12.62 11.18 20.19
CA ILE A 63 13.56 11.17 19.07
C ILE A 63 15.02 11.18 19.52
N MET A 64 15.32 11.75 20.68
CA MET A 64 16.68 11.73 21.22
C MET A 64 17.11 10.29 21.52
N LYS A 65 16.27 9.51 22.21
CA LYS A 65 16.57 8.09 22.48
C LYS A 65 16.69 7.25 21.23
N ILE A 66 15.83 7.48 20.25
CA ILE A 66 15.91 6.78 18.96
C ILE A 66 17.22 7.14 18.24
N HIS A 67 17.58 8.42 18.23
CA HIS A 67 18.82 8.90 17.60
C HIS A 67 20.07 8.33 18.26
N GLU A 68 20.15 8.28 19.59
CA GLU A 68 21.29 7.69 20.32
C GLU A 68 21.60 6.26 19.83
N GLN A 69 20.57 5.45 19.57
CA GLN A 69 20.73 4.08 19.07
C GLN A 69 21.11 4.04 17.59
N ILE A 70 20.51 4.88 16.75
CA ILE A 70 20.83 4.94 15.31
C ILE A 70 22.25 5.46 15.10
N SER A 71 22.63 6.54 15.78
CA SER A 71 23.92 7.22 15.63
C SER A 71 25.08 6.26 15.92
N TRP A 72 24.91 5.36 16.88
CA TRP A 72 25.90 4.32 17.18
C TRP A 72 26.16 3.35 16.02
N VAL A 73 25.13 3.07 15.21
CA VAL A 73 25.18 2.06 14.13
C VAL A 73 25.50 2.68 12.78
N THR A 74 24.93 3.85 12.49
CA THR A 74 24.99 4.45 11.15
C THR A 74 25.58 5.85 11.14
N GLU A 75 26.01 6.41 12.26
CA GLU A 75 26.52 7.80 12.34
C GLU A 75 25.52 8.80 11.74
N CYS A 76 24.21 8.52 11.83
CA CYS A 76 23.18 9.38 11.29
C CYS A 76 23.15 10.70 12.07
N PRO A 77 23.16 11.88 11.41
CA PRO A 77 23.01 13.15 12.09
C PRO A 77 21.66 13.26 12.81
N LEU A 78 21.64 13.89 14.00
CA LEU A 78 20.42 14.11 14.77
C LEU A 78 19.39 14.93 13.99
N GLU A 79 19.86 15.98 13.32
CA GLU A 79 19.03 16.88 12.51
C GLU A 79 18.27 16.12 11.41
N THR A 80 18.88 15.11 10.80
CA THR A 80 18.22 14.26 9.81
C THR A 80 17.03 13.50 10.41
N VAL A 81 17.22 12.89 11.58
CA VAL A 81 16.16 12.15 12.26
C VAL A 81 15.03 13.10 12.71
N GLN A 82 15.39 14.26 13.24
CA GLN A 82 14.44 15.30 13.65
C GLN A 82 13.64 15.84 12.47
N THR A 83 14.29 16.13 11.34
CA THR A 83 13.64 16.62 10.11
C THR A 83 12.66 15.59 9.57
N ILE A 84 13.05 14.31 9.53
CA ILE A 84 12.17 13.23 9.08
C ILE A 84 10.96 13.10 10.01
N HIS A 85 11.18 13.06 11.33
CA HIS A 85 10.09 12.94 12.31
C HIS A 85 9.13 14.13 12.26
N SER A 86 9.66 15.35 12.33
CA SER A 86 8.87 16.59 12.28
C SER A 86 8.08 16.70 10.97
N GLY A 87 8.70 16.34 9.84
CA GLY A 87 8.01 16.31 8.56
C GLY A 87 6.88 15.29 8.50
N MET A 88 7.06 14.10 9.07
CA MET A 88 5.98 13.10 9.18
C MET A 88 4.83 13.59 10.07
N VAL A 89 5.13 14.25 11.19
CA VAL A 89 4.12 14.89 12.05
C VAL A 89 3.38 15.98 11.27
N GLY A 90 4.10 16.83 10.54
CA GLY A 90 3.52 17.90 9.70
C GLY A 90 2.61 17.36 8.59
N LEU A 91 3.00 16.28 7.92
CA LEU A 91 2.16 15.62 6.90
C LEU A 91 0.85 15.08 7.48
N LEU A 92 0.88 14.54 8.70
CA LEU A 92 -0.33 14.11 9.40
C LEU A 92 -1.18 15.31 9.82
N ASP A 93 -0.56 16.38 10.31
CA ASP A 93 -1.22 17.62 10.74
C ASP A 93 -1.99 18.28 9.59
N THR A 94 -1.39 18.36 8.41
CA THR A 94 -2.01 18.98 7.23
C THR A 94 -2.92 18.03 6.44
N HIS A 95 -3.19 16.82 6.95
CA HIS A 95 -3.94 15.78 6.24
C HIS A 95 -3.41 15.54 4.81
N ALA A 96 -2.08 15.48 4.67
CA ALA A 96 -1.40 15.48 3.39
C ALA A 96 -1.77 14.26 2.52
N SER A 97 -1.88 14.49 1.22
CA SER A 97 -2.16 13.42 0.26
C SER A 97 -0.97 12.46 0.13
N PHE A 98 -1.19 11.23 -0.35
CA PHE A 98 -0.08 10.31 -0.60
C PHE A 98 1.02 10.91 -1.49
N ASP A 99 0.66 11.75 -2.46
CA ASP A 99 1.61 12.42 -3.33
C ASP A 99 2.50 13.42 -2.57
N ASP A 100 1.95 14.11 -1.57
CA ASP A 100 2.71 14.98 -0.68
C ASP A 100 3.68 14.18 0.22
N TRP A 101 3.23 13.04 0.75
CA TRP A 101 4.09 12.10 1.50
C TRP A 101 5.28 11.64 0.64
N HIS A 102 4.98 11.30 -0.61
CA HIS A 102 5.98 10.90 -1.59
C HIS A 102 6.99 12.02 -1.87
N VAL A 103 6.52 13.24 -2.16
CA VAL A 103 7.36 14.42 -2.40
C VAL A 103 8.26 14.72 -1.20
N PHE A 104 7.71 14.68 0.01
CA PHE A 104 8.47 14.86 1.25
C PHE A 104 9.59 13.82 1.39
N LEU A 105 9.29 12.55 1.13
CA LEU A 105 10.26 11.47 1.27
C LEU A 105 11.41 11.62 0.27
N VAL A 106 11.11 11.93 -1.00
CA VAL A 106 12.12 12.17 -2.03
C VAL A 106 13.00 13.37 -1.68
N LYS A 107 12.40 14.47 -1.19
CA LYS A 107 13.16 15.65 -0.71
C LYS A 107 14.08 15.30 0.46
N SER A 108 13.58 14.52 1.42
CA SER A 108 14.35 14.06 2.59
C SER A 108 15.54 13.19 2.15
N ILE A 109 15.33 12.24 1.24
CA ILE A 109 16.39 11.42 0.65
C ILE A 109 17.44 12.29 -0.04
N ASN A 110 17.02 13.22 -0.89
CA ASN A 110 17.93 14.11 -1.64
C ASN A 110 18.78 14.96 -0.70
N SER A 111 18.21 15.42 0.42
CA SER A 111 18.93 16.23 1.40
C SER A 111 19.96 15.43 2.21
N CYS A 112 19.79 14.10 2.30
CA CYS A 112 20.69 13.22 3.04
C CYS A 112 21.81 12.62 2.18
N LEU A 113 21.69 12.67 0.86
CA LEU A 113 22.66 12.09 -0.07
C LEU A 113 23.52 13.18 -0.71
N PRO A 114 24.81 12.91 -0.94
CA PRO A 114 25.64 13.83 -1.70
C PRO A 114 25.21 13.85 -3.17
N GLU A 115 25.80 14.75 -3.95
CA GLU A 115 25.70 14.70 -5.40
C GLU A 115 26.07 13.32 -5.95
N ARG A 116 25.41 12.94 -7.03
CA ARG A 116 25.56 11.60 -7.61
C ARG A 116 26.96 11.33 -8.18
N SER A 117 27.68 12.39 -8.55
CA SER A 117 29.08 12.37 -8.96
C SER A 117 30.03 11.93 -7.83
N HIS A 118 29.57 11.91 -6.58
CA HIS A 118 30.40 11.55 -5.44
C HIS A 118 30.90 10.09 -5.54
N PRO A 119 32.21 9.82 -5.38
CA PRO A 119 32.80 8.50 -5.63
C PRO A 119 32.17 7.37 -4.78
N ASN A 120 31.74 7.71 -3.56
CA ASN A 120 31.06 6.78 -2.64
C ASN A 120 29.52 6.91 -2.63
N TYR A 121 28.89 7.44 -3.70
CA TYR A 121 27.45 7.66 -3.75
C TYR A 121 26.65 6.40 -3.44
N THR A 122 26.93 5.29 -4.14
CA THR A 122 26.25 4.01 -3.94
C THR A 122 26.38 3.48 -2.52
N VAL A 123 27.55 3.64 -1.89
CA VAL A 123 27.79 3.23 -0.51
C VAL A 123 26.95 4.08 0.46
N LYS A 124 26.95 5.41 0.28
CA LYS A 124 26.15 6.33 1.10
C LYS A 124 24.64 6.11 0.91
N ALA A 125 24.19 5.82 -0.31
CA ALA A 125 22.80 5.49 -0.61
C ALA A 125 22.34 4.19 0.08
N LYS A 126 23.17 3.14 0.07
CA LYS A 126 22.90 1.91 0.82
C LYS A 126 22.92 2.15 2.34
N LYS A 127 23.84 2.99 2.85
CA LYS A 127 23.89 3.41 4.26
C LYS A 127 22.63 4.18 4.67
N PHE A 128 22.04 4.98 3.77
CA PHE A 128 20.75 5.62 3.98
C PHE A 128 19.63 4.60 4.18
N ILE A 129 19.51 3.59 3.29
CA ILE A 129 18.51 2.52 3.46
C ILE A 129 18.67 1.84 4.83
N MET A 130 19.90 1.51 5.22
CA MET A 130 20.18 0.91 6.53
C MET A 130 19.74 1.82 7.70
N SER A 131 20.05 3.12 7.62
CA SER A 131 19.66 4.11 8.63
C SER A 131 18.14 4.25 8.71
N TRP A 132 17.48 4.31 7.55
CA TRP A 132 16.03 4.36 7.43
C TRP A 132 15.39 3.15 8.08
N SER A 133 15.79 1.93 7.69
CA SER A 133 15.24 0.68 8.24
C SER A 133 15.42 0.57 9.75
N TYR A 134 16.56 1.04 10.27
CA TYR A 134 16.79 1.09 11.71
C TYR A 134 15.85 2.08 12.39
N TYR A 135 15.83 3.35 11.94
CA TYR A 135 14.98 4.41 12.50
C TYR A 135 13.52 4.00 12.61
N SER A 136 12.98 3.54 11.51
CA SER A 136 11.59 3.21 11.38
C SER A 136 11.21 1.91 12.11
N SER A 137 12.15 0.98 12.31
CA SER A 137 11.98 -0.14 13.25
C SER A 137 11.96 0.34 14.71
N MET A 138 12.75 1.37 15.05
CA MET A 138 12.74 1.99 16.37
C MET A 138 11.42 2.69 16.67
N VAL A 139 10.89 3.43 15.69
CA VAL A 139 9.55 4.05 15.75
C VAL A 139 8.48 2.99 16.00
N ILE A 140 8.46 1.92 15.21
CA ILE A 140 7.44 0.87 15.38
C ILE A 140 7.53 0.19 16.74
N ARG A 141 8.73 -0.10 17.24
CA ARG A 141 8.90 -0.69 18.57
C ARG A 141 8.38 0.23 19.68
N ASP A 142 8.67 1.52 19.61
CA ASP A 142 8.18 2.49 20.60
C ASP A 142 6.63 2.52 20.61
N LEU A 143 6.02 2.55 19.42
CA LEU A 143 4.55 2.45 19.27
C LEU A 143 3.99 1.12 19.82
N THR A 144 4.68 -0.01 19.59
CA THR A 144 4.30 -1.31 20.18
C THR A 144 4.35 -1.28 21.70
N LEU A 145 5.44 -0.77 22.28
CA LEU A 145 5.62 -0.73 23.74
C LEU A 145 4.60 0.19 24.42
N ARG A 146 4.17 1.26 23.75
CA ARG A 146 3.08 2.13 24.23
C ARG A 146 1.69 1.55 24.00
N SER A 147 1.57 0.45 23.27
CA SER A 147 0.28 -0.19 22.93
C SER A 147 -0.73 0.80 22.34
N VAL A 148 -0.27 1.69 21.45
CA VAL A 148 -1.15 2.70 20.84
C VAL A 148 -2.20 2.03 19.95
N GLN A 149 -3.43 2.57 19.94
CA GLN A 149 -4.52 2.04 19.12
C GLN A 149 -4.22 2.16 17.61
N THR A 150 -3.36 3.10 17.23
CA THR A 150 -2.96 3.37 15.85
C THR A 150 -1.84 2.44 15.33
N PHE A 151 -1.36 1.50 16.15
CA PHE A 151 -0.22 0.64 15.83
C PHE A 151 -0.38 -0.09 14.48
N GLY A 152 -1.53 -0.72 14.24
CA GLY A 152 -1.77 -1.44 12.98
C GLY A 152 -1.73 -0.53 11.75
N SER A 153 -2.22 0.71 11.88
CA SER A 153 -2.12 1.73 10.83
C SER A 153 -0.67 2.13 10.57
N PHE A 154 0.10 2.36 11.63
CA PHE A 154 1.53 2.70 11.49
C PHE A 154 2.34 1.56 10.89
N HIS A 155 1.99 0.31 11.16
CA HIS A 155 2.66 -0.83 10.56
C HIS A 155 2.45 -0.90 9.03
N LEU A 156 1.23 -0.60 8.56
CA LEU A 156 0.95 -0.50 7.12
C LEU A 156 1.69 0.67 6.46
N ILE A 157 1.69 1.85 7.11
CA ILE A 157 2.45 3.02 6.65
C ILE A 157 3.95 2.69 6.59
N ARG A 158 4.48 2.00 7.61
CA ARG A 158 5.87 1.56 7.68
C ARG A 158 6.25 0.69 6.48
N MET A 159 5.44 -0.31 6.14
CA MET A 159 5.70 -1.20 4.98
C MET A 159 5.71 -0.42 3.67
N LEU A 160 4.75 0.50 3.50
CA LEU A 160 4.69 1.38 2.33
C LEU A 160 5.96 2.25 2.20
N LEU A 161 6.34 2.95 3.27
CA LEU A 161 7.48 3.85 3.22
C LEU A 161 8.81 3.09 3.04
N ASP A 162 8.95 1.89 3.59
CA ASP A 162 10.11 1.01 3.34
C ASP A 162 10.29 0.66 1.87
N GLU A 163 9.19 0.22 1.26
CA GLU A 163 9.16 -0.18 -0.13
C GLU A 163 9.49 1.03 -1.02
N LEU A 164 8.92 2.19 -0.67
CA LEU A 164 9.12 3.43 -1.39
C LEU A 164 10.55 3.97 -1.27
N VAL A 165 11.13 4.03 -0.06
CA VAL A 165 12.54 4.43 0.14
C VAL A 165 13.47 3.54 -0.66
N SER A 166 13.28 2.22 -0.55
CA SER A 166 14.12 1.25 -1.26
C SER A 166 14.02 1.46 -2.77
N HIS A 167 12.81 1.66 -3.30
CA HIS A 167 12.58 1.92 -4.71
C HIS A 167 13.22 3.22 -5.19
N VAL A 168 13.04 4.33 -4.47
CA VAL A 168 13.62 5.64 -4.83
C VAL A 168 15.15 5.57 -4.85
N ILE A 169 15.76 4.94 -3.84
CA ILE A 169 17.21 4.77 -3.78
C ILE A 169 17.72 3.87 -4.92
N GLU A 170 17.04 2.76 -5.19
CA GLU A 170 17.37 1.85 -6.28
C GLU A 170 17.40 2.58 -7.64
N GLN A 171 16.34 3.35 -7.93
CA GLN A 171 16.25 4.17 -9.15
C GLN A 171 17.37 5.20 -9.23
N LYS A 172 17.71 5.84 -8.11
CA LYS A 172 18.81 6.81 -8.06
C LYS A 172 20.19 6.19 -8.29
N ILE A 173 20.39 4.93 -7.91
CA ILE A 173 21.63 4.21 -8.21
C ILE A 173 21.66 3.85 -9.70
N GLN A 174 20.55 3.35 -10.25
CA GLN A 174 20.45 2.81 -11.60
C GLN A 174 20.38 3.87 -12.73
N ASN A 175 19.70 5.01 -12.55
CA ASN A 175 19.37 5.93 -13.65
C ASN A 175 20.47 6.95 -13.97
N THR A 176 21.30 6.74 -14.99
CA THR A 176 22.49 7.58 -15.31
C THR A 176 22.19 9.05 -15.63
N GLU A 177 21.03 9.42 -16.21
CA GLU A 177 20.79 10.81 -16.67
C GLU A 177 19.33 11.32 -16.66
N SER A 178 18.32 10.52 -16.32
CA SER A 178 16.94 11.03 -16.29
C SER A 178 16.53 11.44 -14.88
N GLU A 179 16.15 12.71 -14.77
CA GLU A 179 15.30 13.28 -13.74
C GLU A 179 14.29 12.23 -13.26
N TYR A 180 14.13 12.12 -11.94
CA TYR A 180 13.07 11.31 -11.34
C TYR A 180 11.74 11.82 -11.92
N ILE A 181 11.23 11.15 -12.96
CA ILE A 181 9.89 11.39 -13.45
C ILE A 181 9.00 10.67 -12.44
N PRO A 182 8.10 11.37 -11.72
CA PRO A 182 7.00 10.72 -11.02
C PRO A 182 6.10 10.12 -12.10
N ARG A 183 6.52 9.00 -12.71
CA ARG A 183 5.66 8.26 -13.62
C ARG A 183 4.70 7.56 -12.70
N ASP A 184 3.54 8.17 -12.51
CA ASP A 184 2.26 7.51 -12.28
C ASP A 184 2.44 6.11 -11.67
N ILE A 185 3.04 6.01 -10.48
CA ILE A 185 3.17 4.74 -9.75
C ILE A 185 1.76 4.18 -9.53
N ILE A 186 0.80 5.11 -9.49
CA ILE A 186 -0.60 4.93 -9.78
C ILE A 186 -0.75 4.51 -11.26
N ILE A 187 -0.62 3.21 -11.57
CA ILE A 187 -1.60 2.61 -12.50
C ILE A 187 -2.93 3.15 -11.99
N LYS A 188 -3.62 4.03 -12.73
CA LYS A 188 -4.87 4.67 -12.31
C LYS A 188 -5.78 3.62 -11.67
N THR A 189 -5.66 3.42 -10.36
CA THR A 189 -6.36 2.34 -9.65
C THR A 189 -7.85 2.62 -9.67
N GLU A 190 -8.23 3.88 -9.92
CA GLU A 190 -9.57 4.31 -10.28
C GLU A 190 -10.17 3.48 -11.44
N ALA A 191 -9.37 2.98 -12.39
CA ALA A 191 -9.86 2.13 -13.47
C ALA A 191 -10.09 0.66 -13.06
N LEU A 192 -9.45 0.17 -11.99
CA LEU A 192 -9.61 -1.20 -11.49
C LEU A 192 -10.59 -1.28 -10.30
N SER A 193 -10.92 -0.16 -9.67
CA SER A 193 -11.93 -0.10 -8.60
C SER A 193 -13.36 0.13 -9.10
N GLN A 194 -13.56 0.41 -10.40
CA GLN A 194 -14.90 0.63 -10.98
C GLN A 194 -15.58 -0.60 -11.59
N THR A 195 -15.03 -1.80 -11.42
CA THR A 195 -15.73 -3.06 -11.73
C THR A 195 -16.18 -3.77 -10.46
N HIS A 196 -16.86 -3.06 -9.56
CA HIS A 196 -17.85 -3.71 -8.70
C HIS A 196 -19.22 -3.28 -9.24
N HIS A 197 -19.71 -4.03 -10.24
CA HIS A 197 -21.14 -4.01 -10.53
C HIS A 197 -21.83 -4.48 -9.25
N GLN A 198 -22.54 -3.57 -8.60
CA GLN A 198 -23.67 -3.95 -7.77
C GLN A 198 -24.52 -4.93 -8.61
N PRO A 199 -24.87 -6.12 -8.09
CA PRO A 199 -25.98 -6.85 -8.66
C PRO A 199 -27.17 -5.91 -8.59
N THR A 200 -27.70 -5.51 -9.75
CA THR A 200 -28.98 -4.82 -9.87
C THR A 200 -29.97 -5.48 -8.93
N GLY A 201 -30.53 -4.68 -8.03
CA GLY A 201 -31.34 -5.14 -6.91
C GLY A 201 -32.40 -6.15 -7.33
N TYR A 202 -32.39 -7.31 -6.67
CA TYR A 202 -33.59 -8.12 -6.57
C TYR A 202 -34.58 -7.33 -5.72
N VAL A 203 -35.59 -6.76 -6.37
CA VAL A 203 -36.78 -6.26 -5.67
C VAL A 203 -37.62 -7.50 -5.34
N PRO A 204 -37.89 -7.80 -4.06
CA PRO A 204 -38.83 -8.87 -3.73
C PRO A 204 -40.21 -8.48 -4.24
N VAL A 205 -40.74 -9.25 -5.19
CA VAL A 205 -42.16 -9.14 -5.57
C VAL A 205 -42.96 -9.58 -4.34
N ALA A 206 -43.78 -8.68 -3.79
CA ALA A 206 -44.69 -8.98 -2.70
C ALA A 206 -45.63 -10.13 -3.10
N PRO A 207 -45.96 -11.08 -2.21
CA PRO A 207 -46.88 -12.14 -2.53
C PRO A 207 -48.27 -11.56 -2.83
N ALA A 208 -48.89 -12.03 -3.91
CA ALA A 208 -50.20 -11.60 -4.33
C ALA A 208 -51.26 -11.86 -3.23
N PRO A 209 -52.23 -10.96 -3.03
CA PRO A 209 -53.31 -11.19 -2.08
C PRO A 209 -54.16 -12.40 -2.52
N PRO A 210 -54.71 -13.18 -1.57
CA PRO A 210 -55.52 -14.35 -1.88
C PRO A 210 -56.76 -13.94 -2.68
N GLN A 211 -56.92 -14.54 -3.86
CA GLN A 211 -58.13 -14.38 -4.66
C GLN A 211 -59.31 -15.00 -3.90
N GLN A 212 -60.29 -14.17 -3.56
CA GLN A 212 -61.61 -14.63 -3.15
C GLN A 212 -62.27 -15.32 -4.34
N ASN A 213 -62.26 -16.65 -4.34
CA ASN A 213 -63.07 -17.43 -5.27
C ASN A 213 -64.54 -17.31 -4.87
N SER A 214 -65.25 -16.40 -5.53
CA SER A 214 -66.71 -16.39 -5.56
C SER A 214 -67.21 -17.58 -6.36
N MET A 215 -67.77 -18.56 -5.64
CA MET A 215 -68.61 -19.63 -6.17
C MET A 215 -69.69 -19.10 -7.10
N ASN A 216 -69.85 -19.73 -8.27
CA ASN A 216 -71.14 -19.78 -8.97
C ASN A 216 -71.45 -21.20 -9.44
N THR A 217 -72.34 -21.83 -8.67
CA THR A 217 -73.49 -22.67 -9.05
C THR A 217 -73.38 -23.67 -10.20
N LEU A 218 -73.57 -24.96 -9.87
CA LEU A 218 -74.64 -25.79 -10.46
C LEU A 218 -74.90 -27.08 -9.64
N ASN A 219 -76.00 -27.00 -8.87
CA ASN A 219 -77.01 -27.99 -8.44
C ASN A 219 -76.74 -29.47 -8.04
N PRO A 220 -77.64 -30.03 -7.19
CA PRO A 220 -77.35 -31.14 -6.27
C PRO A 220 -77.83 -32.51 -6.76
N ILE A 221 -77.21 -33.57 -6.24
CA ILE A 221 -77.75 -34.94 -6.27
C ILE A 221 -77.78 -35.51 -4.83
N GLN A 222 -78.83 -36.28 -4.59
CA GLN A 222 -79.55 -36.54 -3.35
C GLN A 222 -78.85 -37.42 -2.29
N TYR A 223 -79.40 -37.26 -1.08
CA TYR A 223 -79.18 -37.98 0.17
C TYR A 223 -79.29 -39.51 0.08
N ALA A 224 -78.49 -40.18 0.92
CA ALA A 224 -78.94 -41.39 1.62
C ALA A 224 -78.38 -41.40 3.05
N ASP A 225 -79.31 -41.40 4.01
CA ASP A 225 -79.11 -41.57 5.45
C ASP A 225 -78.41 -42.88 5.82
N ALA A 226 -77.62 -42.87 6.89
CA ALA A 226 -77.54 -44.00 7.81
C ALA A 226 -77.11 -43.53 9.21
N SER A 227 -78.10 -43.54 10.08
CA SER A 227 -78.14 -43.29 11.51
C SER A 227 -77.35 -44.30 12.36
N GLY A 228 -76.92 -43.87 13.56
CA GLY A 228 -76.66 -44.72 14.73
C GLY A 228 -75.32 -45.46 14.74
N TYR A 229 -74.55 -45.55 15.83
CA TYR A 229 -74.95 -45.75 17.23
C TYR A 229 -73.84 -45.27 18.19
N SER A 230 -74.25 -44.70 19.33
CA SER A 230 -73.46 -44.71 20.56
C SER A 230 -73.63 -46.04 21.30
N THR A 231 -72.54 -46.62 21.80
CA THR A 231 -72.31 -47.03 23.20
C THR A 231 -70.86 -47.48 23.33
#